data_AF-A0A1Y0GVS8-F1
#
_entry.id   AF-A0A1Y0GVS8-F1
#
_cell.length_a   1.000
_cell.length_b   1.000
_cell.length_c   1.000
_cell.angle_alpha   90.00
_cell.angle_beta   90.00
_cell.angle_gamma   90.00
#
_symmetry.space_group_name_H-M   'P 1'
#
loop_
_entity.id
_entity.type
_entity.pdbx_description
1 polymer ?
#
loop_
_entity_poly.entity_id
_entity_poly.type
_entity_poly.pdbx_seq_one_letter_code
_entity_poly.pdbx_strand_id
1 'polypeptide(L)'
;MTRWDALLRLKGWHKMDNRLLSLFVSGVFLAALLGLGVVVGVKFESDQKNRVRSDLQKLATTAAELIDPESHAFIRQSGGLNREMESQLYDEGNAVLQKFLTFHPELRYIYTLYSDGEEVRFGLDPAEPGDQDGDGRDDKAYWGELYDETTPALLSSLKRGIPNVEDEPHTDEWGPL
;
A
#
# COMPACT_ATOMS: atom_id res chain seq x y z
N MET A 1 -40.48 -44.22 -60.73
CA MET A 1 -40.13 -42.82 -60.41
C MET A 1 -40.86 -42.45 -59.13
N THR A 2 -40.22 -42.69 -57.99
CA THR A 2 -40.84 -42.71 -56.66
C THR A 2 -40.63 -41.39 -55.93
N ARG A 3 -41.65 -40.95 -55.18
CA ARG A 3 -41.72 -39.72 -54.33
C ARG A 3 -40.59 -39.54 -53.30
N TRP A 4 -39.60 -40.43 -53.28
CA TRP A 4 -38.44 -40.41 -52.39
C TRP A 4 -37.24 -39.62 -52.93
N ASP A 5 -37.15 -39.39 -54.25
CA ASP A 5 -36.05 -38.63 -54.85
C ASP A 5 -36.16 -37.10 -54.60
N ALA A 6 -37.34 -36.63 -54.18
CA ALA A 6 -37.59 -35.22 -53.86
C ALA A 6 -37.21 -34.85 -52.41
N LEU A 7 -37.15 -35.83 -51.50
CA LEU A 7 -36.84 -35.58 -50.07
C LEU A 7 -35.33 -35.55 -49.76
N LEU A 8 -34.47 -35.95 -50.70
CA LEU A 8 -33.01 -35.81 -50.57
C LEU A 8 -32.46 -34.47 -51.09
N ARG A 9 -33.33 -33.56 -51.56
CA ARG A 9 -32.95 -32.20 -52.02
C ARG A 9 -33.11 -31.10 -50.97
N LEU A 10 -33.44 -31.44 -49.72
CA LEU A 10 -33.44 -30.52 -48.57
C LEU A 10 -32.30 -30.86 -47.59
N LYS A 11 -31.10 -31.01 -48.13
CA LYS A 11 -29.86 -31.06 -47.34
C LYS A 11 -28.82 -30.11 -47.93
N GLY A 12 -29.22 -28.85 -48.08
CA GLY A 12 -28.34 -27.71 -48.37
C GLY A 12 -27.47 -27.31 -47.18
N TRP A 13 -27.10 -28.26 -46.32
CA TRP A 13 -26.06 -28.12 -45.31
C TRP A 13 -24.79 -28.76 -45.87
N HIS A 14 -24.40 -28.29 -47.06
CA HIS A 14 -23.21 -28.77 -47.74
C HIS A 14 -22.09 -27.75 -47.55
N LYS A 15 -21.08 -28.16 -46.79
CA LYS A 15 -19.77 -27.51 -46.64
C LYS A 15 -19.86 -26.04 -46.22
N MET A 16 -19.98 -25.81 -44.92
CA MET A 16 -19.27 -24.66 -44.37
C MET A 16 -17.82 -24.83 -44.80
N ASP A 17 -17.30 -23.91 -45.61
CA ASP A 17 -15.97 -24.02 -46.17
C ASP A 17 -15.01 -24.25 -45.00
N ASN A 18 -14.22 -25.33 -45.01
CA ASN A 18 -13.37 -25.69 -43.85
C ASN A 18 -12.46 -24.52 -43.47
N ARG A 19 -12.18 -23.62 -44.43
CA ARG A 19 -11.50 -22.34 -44.26
C ARG A 19 -12.27 -21.34 -43.40
N LEU A 20 -13.58 -21.20 -43.58
CA LEU A 20 -14.43 -20.34 -42.76
C LEU A 20 -14.58 -20.88 -41.34
N LEU A 21 -14.73 -22.20 -41.18
CA LEU A 21 -14.74 -22.83 -39.86
C LEU A 21 -13.40 -22.68 -39.16
N SER A 22 -12.27 -22.88 -39.86
CA SER A 22 -10.94 -22.70 -39.26
C SER A 22 -10.68 -21.24 -38.87
N LEU A 23 -11.07 -20.26 -39.71
CA LEU A 23 -10.94 -18.84 -39.39
C LEU A 23 -11.78 -18.45 -38.16
N PHE A 24 -13.00 -18.98 -38.05
CA PHE A 24 -13.85 -18.74 -36.89
C PHE A 24 -13.26 -19.35 -35.62
N VAL A 25 -12.83 -20.61 -35.66
CA VAL A 25 -12.20 -21.29 -34.52
C VAL A 25 -10.90 -20.60 -34.10
N SER A 26 -10.06 -20.21 -35.05
CA SER A 26 -8.83 -19.45 -34.77
C SER A 26 -9.14 -18.07 -34.17
N GLY A 27 -10.17 -17.38 -34.65
CA GLY A 27 -10.61 -16.10 -34.10
C GLY A 27 -11.11 -16.22 -32.65
N VAL A 28 -11.92 -17.24 -32.35
CA VAL A 28 -12.39 -17.53 -30.99
C VAL A 28 -11.20 -17.89 -30.08
N PHE A 29 -10.26 -18.70 -30.57
CA PHE A 29 -9.07 -19.09 -29.81
C PHE A 29 -8.18 -17.87 -29.51
N LEU A 30 -7.97 -16.99 -30.48
CA LEU A 30 -7.22 -15.75 -30.29
C LEU A 30 -7.91 -14.82 -29.28
N ALA A 31 -9.22 -14.65 -29.38
CA ALA A 31 -9.99 -13.85 -28.44
C ALA A 31 -9.92 -14.43 -27.00
N ALA A 32 -9.98 -15.75 -26.86
CA ALA A 32 -9.84 -16.42 -25.57
C ALA A 32 -8.42 -16.24 -24.97
N LEU A 33 -7.38 -16.33 -25.80
CA LEU A 33 -6.00 -16.08 -25.36
C LEU A 33 -5.78 -14.62 -24.93
N LEU A 34 -6.31 -13.67 -25.69
CA LEU A 34 -6.25 -12.24 -25.34
C LEU A 34 -7.04 -11.96 -24.05
N GLY A 35 -8.24 -12.52 -23.92
CA GLY A 35 -9.05 -12.40 -22.70
C GLY A 35 -8.35 -13.00 -21.48
N LEU A 36 -7.74 -14.18 -21.62
CA LEU A 36 -6.96 -14.79 -20.55
C LEU A 36 -5.74 -13.92 -20.19
N GLY A 37 -5.04 -13.37 -21.18
CA GLY A 37 -3.92 -12.45 -20.96
C GLY A 37 -4.32 -11.21 -20.18
N VAL A 38 -5.46 -10.60 -20.51
CA VAL A 38 -6.01 -9.45 -19.76
C VAL A 38 -6.37 -9.84 -18.32
N VAL A 39 -7.06 -10.96 -18.12
CA VAL A 39 -7.44 -11.42 -16.78
C VAL A 39 -6.21 -11.73 -15.92
N VAL A 40 -5.22 -12.41 -16.49
CA VAL A 40 -3.95 -12.69 -15.80
C VAL A 40 -3.21 -11.39 -15.48
N GLY A 41 -3.15 -10.43 -16.42
CA GLY A 41 -2.49 -9.14 -16.21
C GLY A 41 -3.11 -8.34 -15.07
N VAL A 42 -4.44 -8.16 -15.07
CA VAL A 42 -5.16 -7.45 -14.00
C VAL A 42 -5.00 -8.14 -12.66
N LYS A 43 -5.08 -9.47 -12.63
CA LYS A 43 -4.92 -10.25 -11.40
C LYS A 43 -3.50 -10.15 -10.85
N PHE A 44 -2.50 -10.19 -11.72
CA PHE A 44 -1.09 -10.08 -11.33
C PHE A 44 -0.80 -8.72 -10.68
N GLU A 45 -1.29 -7.62 -11.27
CA GLU A 45 -1.13 -6.28 -10.67
C GLU A 45 -1.81 -6.19 -9.30
N SER A 46 -3.05 -6.69 -9.19
CA SER A 46 -3.78 -6.70 -7.91
C SER A 46 -3.07 -7.56 -6.86
N ASP A 47 -2.55 -8.73 -7.24
CA ASP A 47 -1.86 -9.64 -6.33
C ASP A 47 -0.52 -9.03 -5.85
N GLN A 48 0.18 -8.26 -6.70
CA GLN A 48 1.39 -7.55 -6.30
C GLN A 48 1.09 -6.40 -5.33
N LYS A 49 0.09 -5.55 -5.61
CA LYS A 49 -0.31 -4.46 -4.70
C LYS A 49 -0.71 -5.02 -3.33
N ASN A 50 -1.49 -6.10 -3.31
CA ASN A 50 -1.92 -6.73 -2.06
C ASN A 50 -0.76 -7.31 -1.23
N ARG A 51 0.29 -7.83 -1.89
CA ARG A 51 1.50 -8.29 -1.18
C ARG A 51 2.26 -7.15 -0.55
N VAL A 52 2.51 -6.07 -1.30
CA VAL A 52 3.19 -4.87 -0.77
C VAL A 52 2.43 -4.31 0.42
N ARG A 53 1.11 -4.15 0.32
CA ARG A 53 0.28 -3.69 1.45
C ARG A 53 0.35 -4.64 2.64
N SER A 54 0.24 -5.95 2.40
CA SER A 54 0.34 -6.93 3.48
C SER A 54 1.70 -6.90 4.18
N ASP A 55 2.77 -6.61 3.47
CA ASP A 55 4.11 -6.58 4.03
C ASP A 55 4.37 -5.25 4.77
N LEU A 56 3.93 -4.11 4.21
CA LEU A 56 3.94 -2.82 4.90
C LEU A 56 3.14 -2.88 6.22
N GLN A 57 1.95 -3.47 6.21
CA GLN A 57 1.13 -3.61 7.42
C GLN A 57 1.85 -4.44 8.50
N LYS A 58 2.54 -5.53 8.12
CA LYS A 58 3.31 -6.36 9.05
C LYS A 58 4.52 -5.61 9.59
N LEU A 59 5.25 -4.90 8.73
CA LEU A 59 6.41 -4.09 9.13
C LEU A 59 5.98 -2.99 10.10
N ALA A 60 4.94 -2.22 9.78
CA ALA A 60 4.41 -1.17 10.63
C ALA A 60 3.92 -1.71 11.98
N THR A 61 3.20 -2.85 11.99
CA THR A 61 2.74 -3.48 13.23
C THR A 61 3.93 -3.95 14.08
N THR A 62 4.94 -4.56 13.45
CA THR A 62 6.14 -5.04 14.15
C THR A 62 6.93 -3.87 14.74
N ALA A 63 7.11 -2.79 13.99
CA ALA A 63 7.77 -1.59 14.48
C ALA A 63 7.01 -0.95 15.65
N ALA A 64 5.68 -0.88 15.57
CA ALA A 64 4.84 -0.36 16.64
C ALA A 64 4.96 -1.18 17.94
N GLU A 65 5.14 -2.50 17.85
CA GLU A 65 5.36 -3.37 19.01
C GLU A 65 6.72 -3.17 19.70
N LEU A 66 7.71 -2.56 19.02
CA LEU A 66 9.03 -2.27 19.60
C LEU A 66 9.04 -0.97 20.40
N ILE A 67 8.06 -0.09 20.21
CA ILE A 67 7.98 1.20 20.88
C ILE A 67 7.29 1.01 22.23
N ASP A 68 7.87 1.56 23.29
CA ASP A 68 7.23 1.60 24.61
C ASP A 68 6.10 2.65 24.62
N PRO A 69 4.82 2.22 24.69
CA PRO A 69 3.69 3.14 24.70
C PRO A 69 3.65 4.01 25.96
N GLU A 70 4.20 3.56 27.09
CA GLU A 70 4.19 4.32 28.34
C GLU A 70 5.14 5.51 28.25
N SER A 71 6.36 5.31 27.74
CA SER A 71 7.31 6.39 27.45
C SER A 71 6.73 7.43 26.50
N HIS A 72 6.08 6.99 25.41
CA HIS A 72 5.48 7.89 24.44
C HIS A 72 4.33 8.71 25.06
N ALA A 73 3.48 8.07 25.88
CA ALA A 73 2.41 8.75 26.60
C ALA A 73 2.95 9.73 27.66
N PHE A 74 4.06 9.39 28.33
CA PHE A 74 4.70 10.23 29.33
C PHE A 74 5.20 11.55 28.76
N ILE A 75 5.95 11.50 27.64
CA ILE A 75 6.45 12.70 26.94
C ILE A 75 5.28 13.62 26.54
N ARG A 76 4.18 13.05 26.09
CA ARG A 76 2.99 13.83 25.75
C ARG A 76 2.38 14.50 26.99
N GLN A 77 2.18 13.75 28.07
CA GLN A 77 1.54 14.25 29.29
C GLN A 77 2.38 15.31 30.03
N SER A 78 3.70 15.28 29.87
CA SER A 78 4.61 16.30 30.42
C SER A 78 4.62 17.61 29.62
N GLY A 79 3.92 17.65 28.47
CA GLY A 79 3.89 18.80 27.57
C GLY A 79 5.07 18.86 26.60
N GLY A 80 5.73 17.72 26.32
CA GLY A 80 6.80 17.58 25.34
C GLY A 80 8.20 17.49 25.93
N LEU A 81 9.20 17.84 25.13
CA LEU A 81 10.64 17.64 25.40
C LEU A 81 11.24 18.76 26.28
N ASN A 82 10.60 19.07 27.40
CA ASN A 82 10.96 20.22 28.24
C ASN A 82 11.99 19.89 29.33
N ARG A 83 12.26 18.61 29.59
CA ARG A 83 13.25 18.17 30.57
C ARG A 83 14.04 16.97 30.05
N GLU A 84 15.15 16.73 30.72
CA GLU A 84 16.17 15.75 30.32
C GLU A 84 15.60 14.32 30.21
N MET A 85 14.71 13.93 31.12
CA MET A 85 14.09 12.60 31.08
C MET A 85 13.25 12.41 29.81
N GLU A 86 12.44 13.39 29.45
CA GLU A 86 11.60 13.35 28.24
C GLU A 86 12.46 13.31 26.97
N SER A 87 13.54 14.09 26.93
CA SER A 87 14.51 14.03 25.83
C SER A 87 15.19 12.66 25.73
N GLN A 88 15.59 12.07 26.86
CA GLN A 88 16.18 10.74 26.86
C GLN A 88 15.22 9.67 26.34
N LEU A 89 13.95 9.69 26.77
CA LEU A 89 12.93 8.75 26.29
C LEU A 89 12.64 8.92 24.79
N TYR A 90 12.66 10.17 24.31
CA TYR A 90 12.53 10.49 22.88
C TYR A 90 13.69 9.92 22.07
N ASP A 91 14.92 10.13 22.53
CA ASP A 91 16.13 9.62 21.87
C ASP A 91 16.18 8.08 21.88
N GLU A 92 15.79 7.44 22.99
CA GLU A 92 15.67 5.99 23.09
C GLU A 92 14.65 5.43 22.10
N GLY A 93 13.49 6.08 21.97
CA GLY A 93 12.46 5.72 21.00
C GLY A 93 12.94 5.85 19.55
N ASN A 94 13.58 6.96 19.20
CA ASN A 94 14.17 7.17 17.88
C ASN A 94 15.28 6.14 17.58
N ALA A 95 16.10 5.78 18.56
CA ALA A 95 17.13 4.75 18.39
C ALA A 95 16.54 3.38 18.05
N VAL A 96 15.37 3.03 18.60
CA VAL A 96 14.64 1.81 18.24
C VAL A 96 14.20 1.85 16.77
N LEU A 97 13.60 2.96 16.33
CA LEU A 97 13.17 3.13 14.94
C LEU A 97 14.35 3.16 13.94
N GLN A 98 15.43 3.84 14.29
CA GLN A 98 16.65 3.88 13.47
C GLN A 98 17.25 2.48 13.28
N LYS A 99 17.28 1.69 14.37
CA LYS A 99 17.72 0.30 14.31
C LYS A 99 16.79 -0.55 13.45
N PHE A 100 15.48 -0.31 13.50
CA PHE A 100 14.51 -0.97 12.64
C PHE A 100 14.78 -0.67 11.15
N LEU A 101 14.94 0.61 10.77
CA LEU A 101 15.29 1.00 9.39
C LEU A 101 16.58 0.33 8.90
N THR A 102 17.58 0.18 9.78
CA THR A 102 18.86 -0.46 9.43
C THR A 102 18.68 -1.93 9.03
N PHE A 103 17.68 -2.63 9.58
CA PHE A 103 17.34 -4.00 9.21
C PHE A 103 16.37 -4.09 8.02
N HIS A 104 15.74 -2.98 7.65
CA HIS A 104 14.72 -2.88 6.61
C HIS A 104 15.10 -1.81 5.57
N PRO A 105 16.18 -2.01 4.79
CA PRO A 105 16.67 -1.03 3.83
C PRO A 105 15.69 -0.73 2.67
N GLU A 106 14.62 -1.53 2.53
CA GLU A 106 13.51 -1.26 1.64
C GLU A 106 12.61 -0.09 2.10
N LEU A 107 12.67 0.29 3.37
CA LEU A 107 11.91 1.41 3.93
C LEU A 107 12.73 2.69 3.82
N ARG A 108 12.16 3.72 3.19
CA ARG A 108 12.77 5.05 3.13
C ARG A 108 12.55 5.84 4.43
N TYR A 109 11.35 5.75 4.99
CA TYR A 109 10.93 6.50 6.18
C TYR A 109 10.19 5.60 7.18
N ILE A 110 10.29 5.94 8.46
CA ILE A 110 9.41 5.40 9.51
C ILE A 110 9.23 6.45 10.60
N TYR A 111 8.01 6.71 11.01
CA TYR A 111 7.71 7.67 12.07
C TYR A 111 6.47 7.23 12.86
N THR A 112 6.24 7.82 14.02
CA THR A 112 5.01 7.64 14.79
C THR A 112 4.16 8.89 14.78
N LEU A 113 2.84 8.67 14.82
CA LEU A 113 1.85 9.73 14.93
C LEU A 113 0.99 9.48 16.17
N TYR A 114 0.49 10.56 16.77
CA TYR A 114 -0.49 10.49 17.85
C TYR A 114 -1.61 11.50 17.66
N SER A 115 -2.80 11.17 18.16
CA SER A 115 -3.93 12.10 18.16
C SER A 115 -3.83 13.09 19.33
N ASP A 116 -3.92 14.39 19.03
CA ASP A 116 -4.01 15.47 20.00
C ASP A 116 -5.30 16.27 19.83
N GLY A 117 -6.34 15.87 20.57
CA GLY A 117 -7.69 16.38 20.35
C GLY A 117 -8.22 15.97 18.98
N GLU A 118 -8.47 16.96 18.12
CA GLU A 118 -8.90 16.76 16.73
C GLU A 118 -7.71 16.72 15.74
N GLU A 119 -6.51 17.07 16.19
CA GLU A 119 -5.31 17.13 15.37
C GLU A 119 -4.51 15.83 15.46
N VAL A 120 -3.67 15.58 14.46
CA VAL A 120 -2.67 14.51 14.46
C VAL A 120 -1.29 15.16 14.48
N ARG A 121 -0.40 14.65 15.33
CA ARG A 121 0.93 15.21 15.51
C ARG A 121 2.00 14.14 15.44
N PHE A 122 3.21 14.55 15.06
CA PHE A 122 4.39 13.70 15.06
C PHE A 122 4.85 13.36 16.47
N GLY A 123 5.15 12.08 16.67
CA GLY A 123 5.78 11.56 17.88
C GLY A 123 7.27 11.39 17.65
N LEU A 124 7.65 10.19 17.22
CA LEU A 124 9.03 9.77 16.98
C LEU A 124 9.33 9.80 15.48
N ASP A 125 10.54 10.21 15.16
CA ASP A 125 11.10 10.19 13.81
C ASP A 125 12.62 10.00 13.96
N PRO A 126 13.20 8.91 13.45
CA PRO A 126 14.64 8.67 13.54
C PRO A 126 15.47 9.48 12.54
N ALA A 127 14.86 10.20 11.58
CA ALA A 127 15.59 11.00 10.61
C ALA A 127 16.54 12.00 11.29
N GLU A 128 17.74 12.16 10.73
CA GLU A 128 18.67 13.18 11.21
C GLU A 128 18.24 14.56 10.70
N PRO A 129 18.36 15.62 11.53
CA PRO A 129 18.08 16.98 11.09
C PRO A 129 18.92 17.36 9.86
N GLY A 130 18.28 18.01 8.89
CA GLY A 130 18.90 18.50 7.68
C GLY A 130 18.11 18.14 6.42
N ASP A 131 18.59 18.68 5.30
CA ASP A 131 18.02 18.48 3.97
C ASP A 131 18.94 17.53 3.19
N GLN A 132 18.75 16.22 3.37
CA GLN A 132 19.62 15.20 2.76
C GLN A 132 19.22 14.92 1.31
N ASP A 133 17.98 15.22 0.91
CA ASP A 133 17.49 15.01 -0.46
C ASP A 133 17.48 16.27 -1.34
N GLY A 134 17.79 17.42 -0.76
CA GLY A 134 18.05 18.69 -1.45
C GLY A 134 16.78 19.41 -1.89
N ASP A 135 15.64 19.13 -1.28
CA ASP A 135 14.35 19.74 -1.61
C ASP A 135 14.12 21.08 -0.88
N GLY A 136 15.01 21.46 0.04
CA GLY A 136 14.96 22.69 0.82
C GLY A 136 14.13 22.57 2.11
N ARG A 137 13.65 21.38 2.46
CA ARG A 137 12.92 21.05 3.69
C ARG A 137 13.82 20.21 4.61
N ASP A 138 13.56 20.28 5.92
CA ASP A 138 14.19 19.37 6.87
C ASP A 138 13.53 17.99 6.72
N ASP A 139 14.33 16.96 6.47
CA ASP A 139 13.88 15.56 6.38
C ASP A 139 13.28 15.06 7.69
N LYS A 140 13.60 15.74 8.81
CA LYS A 140 13.11 15.39 10.14
C LYS A 140 11.80 16.10 10.47
N ALA A 141 10.80 15.31 10.86
CA ALA A 141 9.63 15.77 11.59
C ALA A 141 9.95 15.87 13.10
N TYR A 142 9.55 16.98 13.72
CA TYR A 142 9.82 17.22 15.13
C TYR A 142 8.66 16.81 16.05
N TRP A 143 8.97 16.49 17.31
CA TRP A 143 7.95 16.14 18.30
C TRP A 143 6.86 17.21 18.38
N GLY A 144 5.61 16.80 18.22
CA GLY A 144 4.45 17.67 18.33
C GLY A 144 4.18 18.52 17.10
N GLU A 145 4.98 18.41 16.04
CA GLU A 145 4.67 19.02 14.75
C GLU A 145 3.33 18.51 14.22
N LEU A 146 2.57 19.39 13.57
CA LEU A 146 1.26 19.04 13.02
C LEU A 146 1.44 18.15 11.78
N TYR A 147 0.66 17.08 11.70
CA TYR A 147 0.49 16.29 10.49
C TYR A 147 -0.84 16.66 9.85
N ASP A 148 -0.83 17.42 8.76
CA ASP A 148 -2.01 17.96 8.09
C ASP A 148 -2.62 17.00 7.05
N GLU A 149 -1.85 16.03 6.56
CA GLU A 149 -2.24 15.05 5.53
C GLU A 149 -3.04 13.85 6.06
N THR A 150 -3.91 14.08 7.04
CA THR A 150 -4.68 12.98 7.65
C THR A 150 -5.66 12.31 6.67
N THR A 151 -5.60 10.99 6.59
CA THR A 151 -6.53 10.16 5.80
C THR A 151 -7.58 9.46 6.68
N PRO A 152 -8.72 9.01 6.13
CA PRO A 152 -9.68 8.20 6.88
C PRO A 152 -9.09 6.90 7.42
N ALA A 153 -8.16 6.26 6.69
CA ALA A 153 -7.52 5.02 7.13
C ALA A 153 -6.56 5.26 8.30
N LEU A 154 -5.74 6.32 8.24
CA LEU A 154 -4.87 6.75 9.33
C LEU A 154 -5.67 7.10 10.59
N LEU A 155 -6.74 7.89 10.45
CA LEU A 155 -7.61 8.24 11.57
C LEU A 155 -8.31 7.02 12.18
N SER A 156 -8.70 6.05 11.36
CA SER A 156 -9.24 4.77 11.84
C SER A 156 -8.21 3.99 12.64
N SER A 157 -6.95 3.94 12.18
CA SER A 157 -5.84 3.28 12.90
C SER A 157 -5.59 3.93 14.25
N LEU A 158 -5.49 5.27 14.31
CA LEU A 158 -5.28 6.01 15.56
C LEU A 158 -6.43 5.85 16.55
N LYS A 159 -7.69 5.87 16.08
CA LYS A 159 -8.87 5.77 16.95
C LYS A 159 -9.18 4.36 17.43
N ARG A 160 -8.92 3.35 16.60
CA ARG A 160 -9.36 1.96 16.84
C ARG A 160 -8.22 1.00 17.16
N GLY A 161 -6.97 1.40 16.96
CA GLY A 161 -5.80 0.53 17.11
C GLY A 161 -5.78 -0.61 16.09
N ILE A 162 -6.42 -0.43 14.93
CA ILE A 162 -6.45 -1.45 13.87
C ILE A 162 -5.40 -1.06 12.83
N PRO A 163 -4.37 -1.88 12.57
CA PRO A 163 -3.40 -1.60 11.52
C PRO A 163 -4.09 -1.47 10.16
N ASN A 164 -3.79 -0.42 9.42
CA ASN A 164 -4.26 -0.19 8.05
C ASN A 164 -3.11 0.27 7.15
N VAL A 165 -3.31 0.12 5.85
CA VAL A 165 -2.44 0.65 4.78
C VAL A 165 -3.36 1.31 3.77
N GLU A 166 -2.91 2.40 3.15
CA GLU A 166 -3.67 3.10 2.12
C GLU A 166 -3.93 2.22 0.88
N ASP A 167 -5.07 2.49 0.23
CA ASP A 167 -5.44 1.82 -1.01
C ASP A 167 -4.64 2.32 -2.21
N GLU A 168 -4.10 3.53 -2.20
CA GLU A 168 -3.20 4.00 -3.26
C GLU A 168 -1.97 4.65 -2.61
N PRO A 169 -0.81 4.67 -3.30
CA PRO A 169 0.34 5.41 -2.83
C PRO A 169 -0.05 6.85 -2.49
N HIS A 170 0.34 7.29 -1.31
CA HIS A 170 0.10 8.64 -0.82
C HIS A 170 1.42 9.39 -0.85
N THR A 171 1.39 10.69 -1.15
CA THR A 171 2.59 11.52 -1.12
C THR A 171 2.34 12.54 -0.05
N ASP A 172 3.16 12.50 1.00
CA ASP A 172 3.14 13.50 2.05
C ASP A 172 4.25 14.55 1.83
N GLU A 173 4.34 15.49 2.76
CA GLU A 173 5.33 16.55 2.71
C GLU A 173 6.80 16.09 2.74
N TRP A 174 7.08 14.83 3.07
CA TRP A 174 8.42 14.21 3.06
C TRP A 174 8.63 13.29 1.84
N GLY A 175 7.66 13.26 0.92
CA GLY A 175 7.76 12.63 -0.38
C GLY A 175 6.76 11.48 -0.60
N PRO A 176 6.92 10.74 -1.71
CA PRO A 176 6.03 9.62 -2.01
C PRO A 176 6.27 8.46 -1.05
N LEU A 177 5.22 8.07 -0.31
CA LEU A 177 5.12 6.89 0.56
C LEU A 177 4.74 5.62 -0.22
#